data_AF-A0AAW9MZ08-F1
#
_entry.id   AF-A0AAW9MZ08-F1
#
_cell.length_a   1.000
_cell.length_b   1.000
_cell.length_c   1.000
_cell.angle_alpha   90.00
_cell.angle_beta   90.00
_cell.angle_gamma   90.00
#
_symmetry.space_group_name_H-M   'P 1'
#
loop_
_entity.id
_entity.type
_entity.pdbx_description
1 polymer ?
#
loop_
_entity_poly.entity_id
_entity_poly.type
_entity_poly.pdbx_seq_one_letter_code
_entity_poly.pdbx_strand_id
1 'polypeptide(L)' 'MIIKVIIGFKDKERKGKLVYAGSLLDYEDEDRAKELVSAGVAVIPVIEEVKKVEETPKK' A
#
# COMPACT_ATOMS: atom_id res chain seq x y z
N MET A 1 2.43 8.94 0.45
CA MET A 1 3.39 7.83 0.23
C MET A 1 2.62 6.53 0.30
N ILE A 2 2.68 5.73 -0.76
CA ILE A 2 1.95 4.46 -0.82
C ILE A 2 2.77 3.37 -0.13
N ILE A 3 2.13 2.62 0.77
CA ILE A 3 2.69 1.44 1.42
C ILE A 3 1.73 0.26 1.28
N LYS A 4 2.29 -0.95 1.21
CA LYS A 4 1.55 -2.21 1.28
C LYS A 4 1.72 -2.81 2.67
N VAL A 5 0.61 -3.03 3.35
CA VAL A 5 0.59 -3.60 4.69
C VAL A 5 0.85 -5.10 4.60
N ILE A 6 1.77 -5.61 5.41
CA ILE A 6 2.12 -7.04 5.48
C ILE A 6 1.52 -7.70 6.72
N ILE A 7 1.36 -6.93 7.80
CA ILE A 7 0.83 -7.41 9.08
C ILE A 7 -0.33 -6.50 9.50
N GLY A 8 -1.44 -7.10 9.94
CA GLY A 8 -2.58 -6.32 10.41
C GLY A 8 -2.26 -5.54 11.69
N PHE A 9 -2.69 -4.28 11.77
CA PHE A 9 -2.42 -3.40 12.90
C PHE A 9 -3.57 -2.43 13.16
N LYS A 10 -3.54 -1.78 14.33
CA LYS A 10 -4.48 -0.72 14.68
C LYS A 10 -3.83 0.63 14.37
N ASP A 11 -4.39 1.37 13.42
CA ASP A 11 -3.77 2.60 12.96
C ASP A 11 -4.29 3.84 13.69
N LYS A 12 -3.38 4.64 14.25
CA LYS A 12 -3.73 5.85 15.00
C LYS A 12 -4.27 6.96 14.09
N GLU A 13 -3.67 7.13 12.90
CA GLU A 13 -4.06 8.16 11.93
C GLU A 13 -5.49 7.92 11.42
N ARG A 14 -5.87 6.64 11.25
CA ARG A 14 -7.22 6.23 10.87
C ARG A 14 -8.18 6.05 12.06
N LYS A 15 -8.05 6.88 13.11
CA LYS A 15 -8.92 6.87 14.32
C LYS A 15 -8.95 5.53 15.05
N GLY A 16 -7.84 4.79 15.05
CA GLY A 16 -7.75 3.47 15.67
C GLY A 16 -8.47 2.36 14.89
N LYS A 17 -8.72 2.53 13.59
CA LYS A 17 -9.27 1.45 12.76
C LYS A 17 -8.26 0.32 12.57
N LEU A 18 -8.79 -0.89 12.50
CA LEU A 18 -8.02 -2.07 12.10
C LEU A 18 -7.70 -1.98 10.61
N VAL A 19 -6.41 -2.09 10.30
CA VAL A 19 -5.88 -2.22 8.96
C VAL A 19 -5.45 -3.66 8.78
N TYR A 20 -5.91 -4.29 7.70
CA TYR A 20 -5.63 -5.70 7.42
C TYR A 20 -4.39 -5.86 6.55
N ALA A 21 -3.69 -6.98 6.74
CA ALA A 21 -2.60 -7.39 5.85
C ALA A 21 -3.07 -7.46 4.38
N GLY A 22 -2.20 -7.07 3.45
CA GLY A 22 -2.49 -6.95 2.03
C GLY A 22 -3.09 -5.61 1.60
N SER A 23 -3.51 -4.76 2.54
CA SER A 23 -4.06 -3.44 2.22
C SER A 23 -3.01 -2.52 1.60
N LEU A 24 -3.38 -1.81 0.54
CA LEU A 24 -2.62 -0.68 0.01
C LEU A 24 -3.15 0.60 0.64
N LEU A 25 -2.28 1.31 1.35
CA LEU A 25 -2.61 2.56 2.02
C LEU A 25 -1.75 3.68 1.45
N ASP A 26 -2.38 4.81 1.18
CA ASP A 26 -1.68 6.08 0.98
C ASP A 26 -1.68 6.85 2.30
N TYR A 27 -0.48 7.26 2.72
CA TYR A 27 -0.23 8.07 3.91
C TYR A 27 0.23 9.46 3.49
N GLU A 28 -0.43 10.50 3.97
CA GLU A 28 0.02 11.89 3.76
C GLU A 28 1.27 12.19 4.59
N ASP A 29 1.38 11.61 5.78
CA ASP A 29 2.54 11.69 6.67
C ASP A 29 3.61 10.65 6.28
N GLU A 30 4.73 11.12 5.73
CA GLU A 30 5.85 10.25 5.35
C GLU A 30 6.57 9.63 6.55
N ASP A 31 6.69 10.35 7.67
CA ASP A 31 7.40 9.84 8.86
C ASP A 31 6.61 8.68 9.47
N ARG A 32 5.27 8.79 9.49
CA ARG A 32 4.38 7.69 9.88
C ARG A 32 4.54 6.49 8.96
N ALA A 33 4.58 6.70 7.64
CA ALA A 33 4.78 5.63 6.68
C ALA A 33 6.14 4.93 6.86
N LYS A 34 7.21 5.70 7.07
CA LYS A 34 8.56 5.19 7.33
C LYS A 34 8.64 4.43 8.66
N GLU A 35 7.91 4.85 9.69
CA GLU A 35 7.81 4.12 10.96
C GLU A 35 7.18 2.73 10.74
N LEU A 36 6.08 2.65 10.00
CA LEU A 36 5.40 1.38 9.70
C LEU A 36 6.28 0.43 8.88
N VAL A 37 7.07 0.97 7.95
CA VAL A 37 8.03 0.18 7.17
C VAL A 37 9.19 -0.28 8.04
N SER A 38 9.76 0.59 8.87
CA SER A 38 10.89 0.26 9.76
C SER A 38 10.50 -0.76 10.84
N ALA A 39 9.24 -0.73 11.28
CA ALA A 39 8.68 -1.71 12.20
C ALA A 39 8.36 -3.07 11.53
N GLY A 40 8.52 -3.20 10.21
CA GLY A 40 8.19 -4.42 9.45
C GLY A 40 6.70 -4.67 9.29
N VAL A 41 5.84 -3.67 9.54
CA VAL A 41 4.37 -3.77 9.42
C VAL A 41 3.92 -3.54 7.98
N ALA A 42 4.71 -2.80 7.20
CA ALA A 42 4.44 -2.48 5.80
C ALA A 42 5.72 -2.50 4.94
N VAL A 43 5.55 -2.49 3.61
CA VAL A 43 6.61 -2.34 2.61
C VAL A 43 6.26 -1.26 1.61
N ILE A 44 7.27 -0.68 0.98
CA ILE A 44 7.10 0.25 -0.14
C ILE A 44 6.87 -0.58 -1.41
N PRO A 45 5.67 -0.56 -2.02
CA PRO A 45 5.43 -1.29 -3.26
C PRO A 45 6.09 -0.58 -4.43
N VAL A 46 6.62 -1.37 -5.38
CA VAL A 46 6.98 -0.86 -6.71
C VAL A 46 5.71 -0.84 -7.54
N ILE A 47 5.32 0.35 -8.03
CA ILE A 47 4.14 0.53 -8.87
C ILE A 47 4.62 0.68 -10.31
N GLU A 48 4.30 -0.30 -11.15
CA GLU A 48 4.54 -0.23 -12.59
C GLU A 48 3.24 0.12 -13.31
N GLU A 49 3.29 1.11 -14.20
CA GLU A 49 2.16 1.45 -15.07
C GLU A 49 2.03 0.39 -16.16
N VAL A 50 0.96 -0.41 -16.09
CA VAL A 50 0.66 -1.39 -17.12
C VAL A 50 -0.12 -0.73 -18.26
N LYS A 51 0.47 -0.69 -19.46
CA LYS A 51 -0.25 -0.30 -20.67
C LYS A 51 -1.24 -1.39 -21.05
N LYS A 52 -2.50 -1.01 -21.21
CA LYS A 52 -3.55 -1.90 -21.71
C LYS A 52 -3.17 -2.33 -23.13
N VAL A 53 -2.92 -3.63 -23.31
CA VAL A 53 -2.71 -4.19 -24.65
C VAL A 53 -4.09 -4.27 -25.28
N GLU A 54 -4.35 -3.50 -26.33
CA GLU A 54 -5.56 -3.70 -27.13
C GLU A 54 -5.49 -5.09 -27.77
N GLU A 55 -6.41 -5.97 -27.41
CA GLU A 55 -6.57 -7.26 -28.09
C GLU A 55 -6.87 -6.99 -29.56
N THR A 56 -5.93 -7.35 -30.42
CA THR A 56 -6.13 -7.30 -31.87
C THR A 56 -7.25 -8.27 -32.21
N PRO A 57 -8.32 -7.85 -32.93
CA PRO A 57 -9.36 -8.77 -33.32
C PRO A 57 -8.75 -9.87 -34.20
N LYS A 58 -8.87 -11.12 -33.73
CA LYS A 58 -8.55 -12.31 -34.52
C LYS A 58 -9.45 -12.28 -35.75
N LYS A 59 -8.79 -12.13 -36.90
CA LYS A 59 -9.35 -12.03 -38.24
C LYS A 59 -10.15 -13.28 -38.64
#